data_AF-A0A0X3NYU9-F1
#
_entry.id   AF-A0A0X3NYU9-F1
#
_cell.length_a   1.000
_cell.length_b   1.000
_cell.length_c   1.000
_cell.angle_alpha   90.00
_cell.angle_beta   90.00
_cell.angle_gamma   90.00
#
_symmetry.space_group_name_H-M   'P 1'
#
loop_
_entity.id
_entity.type
_entity.pdbx_description
1 polymer ?
#
loop_
_entity_poly.entity_id
_entity_poly.type
_entity_poly.pdbx_seq_one_letter_code
_entity_poly.pdbx_strand_id
1 'polypeptide(L)'
;DNLPVDSEEEVVAAISCWVGPGTKEVNERLKLHAPTMLKEVRWLQTSAQYRSGLAKSHEMFRSNDCARLLGEVEQWIKIEDEEKPPCPFNRRRRPPSTLFVFGMDRNSKKWSVLGFDRNLQAEEWIADMEDRGLASYSVVGESIFVVGGQNYSTNVIEFLVRERLWRKRTSLAVGRGKHAAAVVKFNAAAADEEGGEKALISIVGGTNDSTSLSSCEVYDVSQDRWYKLPDLPERRGGPAAASLPGDSRVFVFGGCNGSRWLDSVVCCQLRADWREKAAIASSTDFWQSVARMRTARRGLAATHFRGKILVAGGWNEQGALSIVELFSPPDAACPRGQWTELAAMREPRWYFTLLTSADAVFALGSSSGSENTVEVFTAPKGSLGFGNGLISWTWLSRHPVETLSRIAGAASIRM
;
A
#
# COMPACT_ATOMS: atom_id res chain seq x y z
N ASP A 1 7.96 -3.98 17.53
CA ASP A 1 6.87 -4.46 16.66
C ASP A 1 6.34 -3.43 15.66
N ASN A 2 6.52 -2.12 15.89
CA ASN A 2 6.12 -1.05 14.96
C ASN A 2 7.25 -0.60 14.02
N LEU A 3 8.08 -1.52 13.52
CA LEU A 3 9.04 -1.16 12.46
C LEU A 3 8.25 -1.01 11.14
N PRO A 4 8.25 0.18 10.49
CA PRO A 4 7.61 0.37 9.20
C PRO A 4 8.55 -0.19 8.11
N VAL A 5 8.51 -1.49 7.91
CA VAL A 5 9.35 -2.22 6.94
C VAL A 5 8.47 -2.97 5.95
N ASP A 6 8.86 -2.94 4.67
CA ASP A 6 8.09 -3.42 3.52
C ASP A 6 8.06 -4.94 3.39
N SER A 7 9.03 -5.58 4.03
CA SER A 7 9.18 -7.01 4.03
C SER A 7 9.90 -7.48 5.29
N GLU A 8 9.78 -8.78 5.56
CA GLU A 8 10.59 -9.41 6.60
C GLU A 8 12.07 -9.49 6.20
N GLU A 9 12.40 -9.36 4.91
CA GLU A 9 13.77 -9.24 4.42
C GLU A 9 14.40 -7.91 4.87
N GLU A 10 13.63 -6.83 4.89
CA GLU A 10 14.07 -5.55 5.44
C GLU A 10 14.19 -5.56 6.97
N VAL A 11 13.34 -6.33 7.67
CA VAL A 11 13.52 -6.56 9.12
C VAL A 11 14.91 -7.17 9.37
N VAL A 12 15.28 -8.18 8.57
CA VAL A 12 16.59 -8.84 8.70
C VAL A 12 17.74 -7.89 8.35
N ALA A 13 17.58 -7.07 7.30
CA ALA A 13 18.56 -6.04 6.95
C ALA A 13 18.72 -4.99 8.06
N ALA A 14 17.63 -4.54 8.68
CA ALA A 14 17.65 -3.61 9.79
C ALA A 14 18.33 -4.20 11.03
N ILE A 15 18.05 -5.47 11.36
CA ILE A 15 18.75 -6.20 12.44
C ILE A 15 20.25 -6.24 12.12
N SER A 16 20.63 -6.60 10.90
CA SER A 16 22.03 -6.65 10.49
C SER A 16 22.72 -5.30 10.58
N CYS A 17 22.03 -4.21 10.21
CA CYS A 17 22.57 -2.85 10.30
C CYS A 17 22.75 -2.43 11.76
N TRP A 18 21.79 -2.75 12.64
CA TRP A 18 21.83 -2.43 14.06
C TRP A 18 22.95 -3.17 14.82
N VAL A 19 23.24 -4.41 14.41
CA VAL A 19 24.38 -5.16 14.94
C VAL A 19 25.69 -4.43 14.65
N GLY A 20 25.86 -3.90 13.43
CA GLY A 20 27.00 -3.08 13.03
C GLY A 20 28.34 -3.84 12.91
N PRO A 21 29.39 -3.24 12.32
CA PRO A 21 30.70 -3.86 12.20
C PRO A 21 31.63 -3.56 13.40
N GLY A 22 32.05 -4.61 14.11
CA GLY A 22 33.30 -4.67 14.90
C GLY A 22 33.50 -3.71 16.09
N THR A 23 32.85 -3.97 17.23
CA THR A 23 33.21 -3.46 18.58
C THR A 23 32.89 -4.49 19.68
N LYS A 24 33.20 -4.21 20.95
CA LYS A 24 32.85 -5.09 22.09
C LYS A 24 31.33 -5.16 22.32
N GLU A 25 30.62 -4.04 22.16
CA GLU A 25 29.15 -3.97 22.20
C GLU A 25 28.50 -4.70 21.02
N VAL A 26 29.12 -4.64 19.82
CA VAL A 26 28.68 -5.41 18.64
C VAL A 26 28.69 -6.92 18.93
N ASN A 27 29.68 -7.42 19.67
CA ASN A 27 29.74 -8.84 20.04
C ASN A 27 28.60 -9.26 20.97
N GLU A 28 28.15 -8.40 21.88
CA GLU A 28 26.97 -8.67 22.72
C GLU A 28 25.68 -8.60 21.90
N ARG A 29 25.52 -7.58 21.06
CA ARG A 29 24.39 -7.47 20.11
C ARG A 29 24.30 -8.70 19.20
N LEU A 30 25.43 -9.15 18.66
CA LEU A 30 25.52 -10.30 17.78
C LEU A 30 25.26 -11.64 18.48
N LYS A 31 25.79 -11.84 19.70
CA LYS A 31 25.66 -13.13 20.40
C LYS A 31 24.35 -13.29 21.16
N LEU A 32 23.85 -12.23 21.80
CA LEU A 32 22.69 -12.30 22.68
C LEU A 32 21.40 -11.82 22.02
N HIS A 33 21.46 -10.70 21.31
CA HIS A 33 20.26 -10.01 20.83
C HIS A 33 19.87 -10.43 19.41
N ALA A 34 20.81 -10.58 18.49
CA ALA A 34 20.52 -10.91 17.09
C ALA A 34 19.78 -12.25 16.93
N PRO A 35 20.19 -13.38 17.55
CA PRO A 35 19.44 -14.64 17.44
C PRO A 35 18.03 -14.52 18.04
N THR A 36 17.87 -13.71 19.09
CA THR A 36 16.58 -13.47 19.73
C THR A 36 15.66 -12.64 18.84
N MET A 37 16.18 -11.59 18.19
CA MET A 37 15.41 -10.77 17.25
C MET A 37 15.06 -11.54 15.97
N LEU A 38 16.00 -12.36 15.46
CA LEU A 38 15.78 -13.21 14.29
C LEU A 38 14.71 -14.28 14.53
N LYS A 39 14.49 -14.72 15.78
CA LYS A 39 13.36 -15.58 16.12
C LYS A 39 12.02 -14.87 15.97
N GLU A 40 11.96 -13.55 15.90
CA GLU A 40 10.71 -12.79 15.70
C GLU A 40 10.47 -12.41 14.22
N VAL A 41 11.40 -12.79 13.32
CA VAL A 41 11.26 -12.60 11.87
C VAL A 41 10.31 -13.64 11.30
N ARG A 42 9.32 -13.21 10.51
CA ARG A 42 8.39 -14.12 9.84
C ARG A 42 9.04 -14.74 8.61
N TRP A 43 9.92 -15.70 8.83
CA TRP A 43 10.70 -16.37 7.80
C TRP A 43 9.90 -16.97 6.63
N LEU A 44 8.65 -17.38 6.88
CA LEU A 44 7.73 -17.84 5.82
C LEU A 44 7.38 -16.75 4.79
N GLN A 45 7.56 -15.48 5.14
CA GLN A 45 7.33 -14.32 4.26
C GLN A 45 8.61 -13.87 3.53
N THR A 46 9.75 -14.52 3.79
CA THR A 46 11.02 -14.27 3.08
C THR A 46 11.21 -15.23 1.91
N SER A 47 11.79 -14.74 0.82
CA SER A 47 12.10 -15.57 -0.34
C SER A 47 13.21 -16.58 -0.03
N ALA A 48 13.21 -17.73 -0.70
CA ALA A 48 14.27 -18.72 -0.56
C ALA A 48 15.62 -18.21 -1.10
N GLN A 49 15.58 -17.41 -2.19
CA GLN A 49 16.77 -16.76 -2.75
C GLN A 49 17.39 -15.78 -1.75
N TYR A 50 16.58 -14.98 -1.05
CA TYR A 50 17.07 -14.12 0.02
C TYR A 50 17.72 -14.96 1.13
N ARG A 51 17.01 -15.98 1.64
CA ARG A 51 17.52 -16.85 2.71
C ARG A 51 18.86 -17.52 2.39
N SER A 52 18.97 -18.11 1.20
CA SER A 52 20.23 -18.72 0.72
C SER A 52 21.36 -17.70 0.51
N GLY A 53 21.03 -16.43 0.27
CA GLY A 53 22.00 -15.33 0.13
C GLY A 53 22.44 -14.70 1.45
N LEU A 54 21.75 -14.93 2.57
CA LEU A 54 21.95 -14.23 3.85
C LEU A 54 23.38 -14.30 4.38
N ALA A 55 24.02 -15.47 4.29
CA ALA A 55 25.40 -15.64 4.74
C ALA A 55 26.42 -14.81 3.95
N LYS A 56 26.09 -14.46 2.70
CA LYS A 56 26.91 -13.60 1.84
C LYS A 56 26.59 -12.12 2.05
N SER A 57 25.31 -11.77 2.22
CA SER A 57 24.86 -10.39 2.32
C SER A 57 24.96 -9.79 3.73
N HIS A 58 24.94 -10.60 4.78
CA HIS A 58 24.93 -10.13 6.17
C HIS A 58 25.94 -10.88 7.03
N GLU A 59 26.94 -10.18 7.56
CA GLU A 59 28.03 -10.77 8.33
C GLU A 59 27.56 -11.47 9.61
N MET A 60 26.42 -11.06 10.17
CA MET A 60 25.86 -11.66 11.38
C MET A 60 25.58 -13.16 11.25
N PHE A 61 25.28 -13.66 10.04
CA PHE A 61 25.08 -15.09 9.79
C PHE A 61 26.39 -15.89 9.68
N ARG A 62 27.56 -15.26 9.84
CA ARG A 62 28.82 -15.97 10.09
C ARG A 62 28.96 -16.40 11.56
N SER A 63 28.14 -15.85 12.46
CA SER A 63 28.04 -16.30 13.85
C SER A 63 27.33 -17.65 13.93
N ASN A 64 27.85 -18.57 14.76
CA ASN A 64 27.31 -19.92 14.93
C ASN A 64 25.81 -19.93 15.29
N ASP A 65 25.36 -19.01 16.16
CA ASP A 65 23.97 -19.01 16.63
C ASP A 65 22.98 -18.52 15.56
N CYS A 66 23.33 -17.47 14.81
CA CYS A 66 22.53 -16.97 13.70
C CYS A 66 22.49 -17.98 12.54
N ALA A 67 23.63 -18.59 12.22
CA ALA A 67 23.72 -19.64 11.19
C ALA A 67 22.89 -20.87 11.57
N ARG A 68 22.96 -21.32 12.83
CA ARG A 68 22.17 -22.44 13.33
C ARG A 68 20.67 -22.15 13.27
N LEU A 69 20.24 -20.96 13.69
CA LEU A 69 18.83 -20.56 13.60
C LEU A 69 18.34 -20.55 12.14
N LEU A 70 19.14 -20.04 11.20
CA LEU A 70 18.78 -20.06 9.78
C LEU A 70 18.66 -21.49 9.25
N GLY A 71 19.56 -22.39 9.66
CA GLY A 71 19.48 -23.82 9.35
C GLY A 71 18.19 -24.46 9.89
N GLU A 72 17.83 -24.19 11.14
CA GLU A 72 16.57 -24.66 11.76
C GLU A 72 15.35 -24.13 11.00
N VAL A 73 15.36 -22.85 10.61
CA VAL A 73 14.30 -22.21 9.82
C VAL A 73 14.14 -22.91 8.47
N GLU A 74 15.23 -23.12 7.72
CA GLU A 74 15.16 -23.75 6.40
C GLU A 74 14.73 -25.20 6.46
N GLN A 75 15.20 -25.95 7.46
CA GLN A 75 14.77 -27.33 7.69
C GLN A 75 13.28 -27.37 8.02
N TRP A 76 12.83 -26.55 8.97
CA TRP A 76 11.43 -26.52 9.38
C TRP A 76 10.48 -26.17 8.24
N ILE A 77 10.86 -25.22 7.37
CA ILE A 77 10.05 -24.81 6.21
C ILE A 77 9.91 -25.94 5.18
N LYS A 78 10.87 -26.86 5.09
CA LYS A 78 10.86 -28.00 4.15
C LYS A 78 10.02 -29.19 4.63
N ILE A 79 9.75 -29.30 5.93
CA ILE A 79 8.94 -30.39 6.49
C ILE A 79 7.49 -30.25 5.97
N GLU A 80 6.80 -31.36 5.74
CA GLU A 80 5.39 -31.36 5.35
C GLU A 80 4.49 -30.96 6.53
N ASP A 81 3.35 -30.31 6.25
CA ASP A 81 2.51 -29.70 7.29
C ASP A 81 2.01 -30.71 8.36
N GLU A 82 1.81 -31.97 8.00
CA GLU A 82 1.32 -33.03 8.90
C GLU A 82 2.36 -33.48 9.94
N GLU A 83 3.66 -33.30 9.64
CA GLU A 83 4.78 -33.75 10.48
C GLU A 83 5.55 -32.58 11.11
N LYS A 84 5.07 -31.34 10.94
CA LYS A 84 5.80 -30.15 11.40
C LYS A 84 5.91 -30.11 12.93
N PRO A 85 7.13 -30.06 13.50
CA PRO A 85 7.30 -29.81 14.93
C PRO A 85 6.88 -28.36 15.27
N PRO A 86 6.71 -27.99 16.55
CA PRO A 86 6.38 -26.63 16.93
C PRO A 86 7.34 -25.61 16.32
N CYS A 87 6.79 -24.53 15.76
CA CYS A 87 7.58 -23.51 15.04
C CYS A 87 8.68 -22.94 15.96
N PRO A 88 9.98 -23.10 15.61
CA PRO A 88 11.08 -22.68 16.48
C PRO A 88 11.22 -21.15 16.56
N PHE A 89 10.60 -20.42 15.62
CA PHE A 89 10.57 -18.98 15.45
C PHE A 89 9.12 -18.45 15.41
N ASN A 90 8.93 -17.13 15.33
CA ASN A 90 7.65 -16.43 15.46
C ASN A 90 6.87 -16.77 16.74
N ARG A 91 7.58 -16.94 17.87
CA ARG A 91 6.96 -17.36 19.13
C ARG A 91 6.03 -16.29 19.69
N ARG A 92 6.28 -15.01 19.41
CA ARG A 92 5.32 -13.93 19.68
C ARG A 92 4.43 -13.74 18.45
N ARG A 93 3.14 -14.04 18.60
CA ARG A 93 2.15 -13.72 17.57
C ARG A 93 2.03 -12.20 17.45
N ARG A 94 2.67 -11.62 16.43
CA ARG A 94 2.24 -10.29 15.93
C ARG A 94 0.80 -10.41 15.44
N PRO A 95 -0.12 -9.51 15.83
CA PRO A 95 -1.53 -9.66 15.49
C PRO A 95 -1.72 -9.75 13.97
N PRO A 96 -2.72 -10.52 13.50
CA PRO A 96 -3.10 -10.53 12.11
C PRO A 96 -3.52 -9.13 11.68
N SER A 97 -3.21 -8.74 10.44
CA SER A 97 -3.85 -7.59 9.84
C SER A 97 -5.34 -7.87 9.66
N THR A 98 -6.19 -6.97 10.14
CA THR A 98 -7.62 -6.98 9.87
C THR A 98 -7.86 -6.18 8.60
N LEU A 99 -8.65 -6.73 7.69
CA LEU A 99 -9.06 -6.07 6.47
C LEU A 99 -10.40 -5.39 6.72
N PHE A 100 -10.52 -4.12 6.35
CA PHE A 100 -11.76 -3.38 6.41
C PHE A 100 -12.26 -3.13 5.00
N VAL A 101 -13.53 -3.42 4.75
CA VAL A 101 -14.20 -3.19 3.47
C VAL A 101 -15.34 -2.23 3.70
N PHE A 102 -15.41 -1.20 2.87
CA PHE A 102 -16.36 -0.10 2.95
C PHE A 102 -17.29 -0.15 1.75
N GLY A 103 -18.59 -0.02 1.96
CA GLY A 103 -19.51 -0.08 0.85
C GLY A 103 -20.99 0.00 1.22
N MET A 104 -21.83 -0.10 0.20
CA MET A 104 -23.28 -0.08 0.35
C MET A 104 -23.80 -1.48 0.65
N ASP A 105 -24.53 -1.62 1.75
CA ASP A 105 -25.24 -2.82 2.14
C ASP A 105 -26.35 -3.18 1.14
N ARG A 106 -26.49 -4.47 0.85
CA ARG A 106 -27.43 -4.99 -0.14
C ARG A 106 -28.89 -4.81 0.26
N ASN A 107 -29.19 -4.94 1.55
CA ASN A 107 -30.56 -5.06 2.06
C ASN A 107 -31.11 -3.70 2.51
N SER A 108 -30.26 -2.85 3.08
CA SER A 108 -30.66 -1.61 3.74
C SER A 108 -30.38 -0.35 2.90
N LYS A 109 -29.61 -0.45 1.80
CA LYS A 109 -29.06 0.69 1.05
C LYS A 109 -28.27 1.69 1.92
N LYS A 110 -27.95 1.33 3.16
CA LYS A 110 -27.06 2.08 4.04
C LYS A 110 -25.63 1.71 3.69
N TRP A 111 -24.69 2.57 4.06
CA TRP A 111 -23.28 2.24 3.93
C TRP A 111 -22.75 1.68 5.24
N SER A 112 -21.88 0.69 5.13
CA SER A 112 -21.35 -0.08 6.26
C SER A 112 -19.85 -0.28 6.16
N VAL A 113 -19.23 -0.46 7.32
CA VAL A 113 -17.86 -0.93 7.49
C VAL A 113 -17.92 -2.38 7.92
N LEU A 114 -17.30 -3.25 7.13
CA LEU A 114 -17.16 -4.67 7.43
C LEU A 114 -15.70 -4.98 7.74
N GLY A 115 -15.45 -5.71 8.81
CA GLY A 115 -14.17 -6.25 9.20
C GLY A 115 -14.03 -7.69 8.71
N PHE A 116 -12.84 -8.03 8.24
CA PHE A 116 -12.49 -9.35 7.76
C PHE A 116 -11.15 -9.82 8.32
N ASP A 117 -10.99 -11.13 8.41
CA ASP A 117 -9.66 -11.72 8.54
C ASP A 117 -8.79 -11.42 7.31
N ARG A 118 -7.50 -11.76 7.40
CA ARG A 118 -6.51 -11.49 6.33
C ARG A 118 -6.83 -12.15 4.97
N ASN A 119 -7.78 -13.09 4.94
CA ASN A 119 -8.15 -13.89 3.78
C ASN A 119 -9.54 -13.56 3.22
N LEU A 120 -10.22 -12.54 3.77
CA LEU A 120 -11.61 -12.20 3.42
C LEU A 120 -12.57 -13.39 3.60
N GLN A 121 -12.50 -14.10 4.72
CA GLN A 121 -13.35 -15.26 5.02
C GLN A 121 -14.29 -15.02 6.20
N ALA A 122 -13.80 -14.39 7.28
CA ALA A 122 -14.59 -14.17 8.49
C ALA A 122 -15.11 -12.73 8.53
N GLU A 123 -16.37 -12.53 8.16
CA GLU A 123 -17.01 -11.22 8.15
C GLU A 123 -17.54 -10.82 9.53
N GLU A 124 -17.26 -9.59 9.95
CA GLU A 124 -17.83 -8.93 11.13
C GLU A 124 -18.39 -7.56 10.73
N TRP A 125 -19.62 -7.24 11.13
CA TRP A 125 -20.12 -5.87 11.02
C TRP A 125 -19.44 -4.97 12.07
N ILE A 126 -18.88 -3.84 11.65
CA ILE A 126 -18.08 -2.97 12.51
C ILE A 126 -18.82 -1.68 12.86
N ALA A 127 -19.33 -0.97 11.85
CA ALA A 127 -19.99 0.31 12.03
C ALA A 127 -20.82 0.71 10.80
N ASP A 128 -21.80 1.59 11.00
CA ASP A 128 -22.46 2.31 9.91
C ASP A 128 -21.56 3.45 9.40
N MET A 129 -21.75 3.86 8.14
CA MET A 129 -21.11 5.03 7.56
C MET A 129 -22.04 5.77 6.61
N GLU A 130 -21.67 7.00 6.25
CA GLU A 130 -22.36 7.75 5.19
C GLU A 130 -21.87 7.33 3.80
N ASP A 131 -22.66 7.64 2.77
CA ASP A 131 -22.24 7.46 1.38
C ASP A 131 -20.98 8.27 1.08
N ARG A 132 -19.93 7.56 0.66
CA ARG A 132 -18.63 8.09 0.27
C ARG A 132 -18.11 7.41 -1.00
N GLY A 133 -19.00 7.16 -1.96
CA GLY A 133 -18.60 6.66 -3.28
C GLY A 133 -17.51 7.52 -3.91
N LEU A 134 -16.51 6.88 -4.52
CA LEU A 134 -15.39 7.55 -5.20
C LEU A 134 -14.52 8.44 -4.30
N ALA A 135 -14.64 8.29 -2.97
CA ALA A 135 -13.70 8.82 -1.99
C ALA A 135 -12.41 7.99 -1.98
N SER A 136 -11.37 8.55 -1.36
CA SER A 136 -10.15 7.81 -1.08
C SER A 136 -10.13 7.33 0.37
N TYR A 137 -9.60 6.13 0.59
CA TYR A 137 -9.44 5.50 1.90
C TYR A 137 -7.94 5.37 2.18
N SER A 138 -7.46 6.00 3.24
CA SER A 138 -6.02 6.10 3.56
C SER A 138 -5.77 5.67 4.99
N VAL A 139 -4.85 4.71 5.19
CA VAL A 139 -4.50 4.21 6.51
C VAL A 139 -3.35 5.03 7.09
N VAL A 140 -3.56 5.60 8.27
CA VAL A 140 -2.53 6.30 9.04
C VAL A 140 -2.57 5.81 10.48
N GLY A 141 -1.46 5.23 10.94
CA GLY A 141 -1.41 4.53 12.22
C GLY A 141 -2.48 3.43 12.27
N GLU A 142 -3.38 3.55 13.25
CA GLU A 142 -4.50 2.62 13.48
C GLU A 142 -5.86 3.24 13.09
N SER A 143 -5.84 4.28 12.25
CA SER A 143 -7.03 4.99 11.81
C SER A 143 -7.15 5.00 10.29
N ILE A 144 -8.38 5.14 9.80
CA ILE A 144 -8.69 5.16 8.37
C ILE A 144 -9.32 6.50 8.03
N PHE A 145 -8.66 7.26 7.16
CA PHE A 145 -9.13 8.54 6.67
C PHE A 145 -9.93 8.32 5.38
N VAL A 146 -11.16 8.85 5.34
CA VAL A 146 -12.02 8.89 4.16
C VAL A 146 -12.13 10.34 3.71
N VAL A 147 -11.65 10.61 2.51
CA VAL A 147 -11.48 11.96 1.98
C VAL A 147 -12.28 12.16 0.70
N GLY A 148 -13.13 13.18 0.69
CA GLY A 148 -13.90 13.61 -0.48
C GLY A 148 -14.92 12.59 -0.98
N GLY A 149 -15.04 12.47 -2.30
CA GLY A 149 -15.85 11.46 -2.97
C GLY A 149 -17.16 12.00 -3.54
N GLN A 150 -18.28 11.38 -3.15
CA GLN A 150 -19.60 11.59 -3.71
C GLN A 150 -19.99 13.07 -3.68
N ASN A 151 -20.62 13.55 -4.76
CA ASN A 151 -21.01 14.96 -4.95
C ASN A 151 -19.86 15.96 -4.75
N TYR A 152 -18.63 15.55 -5.04
CA TYR A 152 -17.43 16.39 -4.89
C TYR A 152 -17.28 16.92 -3.47
N SER A 153 -17.58 16.08 -2.47
CA SER A 153 -17.52 16.46 -1.07
C SER A 153 -16.14 17.01 -0.67
N THR A 154 -16.11 17.99 0.23
CA THR A 154 -14.89 18.46 0.92
C THR A 154 -14.65 17.72 2.23
N ASN A 155 -15.58 16.87 2.65
CA ASN A 155 -15.54 16.25 3.97
C ASN A 155 -14.36 15.31 4.11
N VAL A 156 -13.78 15.34 5.30
CA VAL A 156 -12.76 14.43 5.77
C VAL A 156 -13.26 13.83 7.08
N ILE A 157 -13.34 12.51 7.11
CA ILE A 157 -13.71 11.75 8.30
C ILE A 157 -12.64 10.71 8.59
N GLU A 158 -12.35 10.54 9.86
CA GLU A 158 -11.41 9.57 10.39
C GLU A 158 -12.20 8.49 11.12
N PHE A 159 -12.00 7.23 10.74
CA PHE A 159 -12.52 6.08 11.46
C PHE A 159 -11.46 5.58 12.43
N LEU A 160 -11.76 5.74 13.72
CA LEU A 160 -10.94 5.26 14.83
C LEU A 160 -11.26 3.78 15.04
N VAL A 161 -10.36 2.89 14.61
CA VAL A 161 -10.67 1.46 14.46
C VAL A 161 -10.87 0.77 15.81
N ARG A 162 -10.08 1.13 16.83
CA ARG A 162 -10.20 0.54 18.17
C ARG A 162 -11.53 0.92 18.83
N GLU A 163 -11.90 2.18 18.71
CA GLU A 163 -13.09 2.77 19.33
C GLU A 163 -14.35 2.51 18.50
N ARG A 164 -14.21 2.13 17.23
CA ARG A 164 -15.29 1.99 16.24
C ARG A 164 -16.12 3.27 16.09
N LEU A 165 -15.45 4.42 16.16
CA LEU A 165 -16.07 5.73 16.11
C LEU A 165 -15.58 6.56 14.93
N TRP A 166 -16.47 7.39 14.40
CA TRP A 166 -16.15 8.37 13.38
C TRP A 166 -15.84 9.72 14.01
N ARG A 167 -14.76 10.34 13.55
CA ARG A 167 -14.35 11.69 13.92
C ARG A 167 -14.32 12.57 12.68
N LYS A 168 -14.86 13.77 12.77
CA LYS A 168 -14.73 14.79 11.72
C LYS A 168 -13.34 15.42 11.81
N ARG A 169 -12.73 15.69 10.65
CA ARG A 169 -11.44 16.37 10.52
C ARG A 169 -11.60 17.63 9.67
N THR A 170 -10.55 18.44 9.59
CA THR A 170 -10.56 19.63 8.74
C THR A 170 -10.85 19.25 7.29
N SER A 171 -11.80 19.96 6.67
CA SER A 171 -12.23 19.72 5.30
C SER A 171 -11.19 20.16 4.27
N LEU A 172 -11.20 19.52 3.09
CA LEU A 172 -10.48 19.97 1.90
C LEU A 172 -10.86 21.41 1.53
N ALA A 173 -9.91 22.15 0.94
CA ALA A 173 -10.21 23.46 0.38
C ALA A 173 -11.04 23.35 -0.92
N VAL A 174 -10.79 22.31 -1.72
CA VAL A 174 -11.51 22.07 -2.98
C VAL A 174 -12.21 20.72 -2.94
N GLY A 175 -13.53 20.75 -3.11
CA GLY A 175 -14.37 19.57 -3.22
C GLY A 175 -14.00 18.72 -4.42
N ARG A 176 -13.91 17.40 -4.23
CA ARG A 176 -13.46 16.48 -5.29
C ARG A 176 -13.90 15.04 -5.02
N GLY A 177 -14.13 14.32 -6.12
CA GLY A 177 -14.22 12.86 -6.14
C GLY A 177 -13.36 12.30 -7.27
N LYS A 178 -13.15 10.98 -7.32
CA LYS A 178 -12.27 10.33 -8.32
C LYS A 178 -10.83 10.86 -8.28
N HIS A 179 -10.41 11.44 -7.15
CA HIS A 179 -9.03 11.86 -6.91
C HIS A 179 -8.18 10.66 -6.51
N ALA A 180 -6.86 10.85 -6.60
CA ALA A 180 -5.91 9.89 -6.05
C ALA A 180 -5.49 10.31 -4.64
N ALA A 181 -5.18 9.32 -3.79
CA ALA A 181 -4.57 9.56 -2.49
C ALA A 181 -3.33 8.70 -2.28
N ALA A 182 -2.33 9.23 -1.58
CA ALA A 182 -1.15 8.48 -1.14
C ALA A 182 -0.71 8.95 0.25
N VAL A 183 -0.24 8.02 1.07
CA VAL A 183 0.22 8.30 2.44
C VAL A 183 1.75 8.27 2.46
N VAL A 184 2.38 9.40 2.78
CA VAL A 184 3.82 9.45 3.01
C VAL A 184 4.07 9.51 4.50
N LYS A 185 5.00 8.68 4.96
CA LYS A 185 5.46 8.67 6.34
C LYS A 185 6.94 8.98 6.39
N PHE A 186 7.34 9.85 7.30
CA PHE A 186 8.75 10.16 7.54
C PHE A 186 8.97 10.51 9.01
N ASN A 187 10.18 10.28 9.48
CA ASN A 187 10.58 10.72 10.81
C ASN A 187 10.82 12.22 10.75
N ALA A 188 10.11 12.97 11.60
CA ALA A 188 10.45 14.37 11.80
C ALA A 188 11.87 14.46 12.37
N ALA A 189 12.66 15.44 11.90
CA ALA A 189 13.94 15.73 12.54
C ALA A 189 13.72 16.06 14.02
N ALA A 190 14.73 15.79 14.86
CA ALA A 190 14.72 15.98 16.31
C ALA A 190 14.43 17.42 16.82
N ALA A 191 14.07 18.34 15.93
CA ALA A 191 13.66 19.71 16.24
C ALA A 191 12.19 19.84 16.67
N ASP A 192 11.34 18.86 16.35
CA ASP A 192 10.02 18.75 16.98
C ASP A 192 10.19 17.94 18.27
N GLU A 193 9.85 18.52 19.42
CA GLU A 193 10.09 17.96 20.78
C GLU A 193 9.48 16.55 21.00
N GLU A 194 8.60 16.08 20.11
CA GLU A 194 7.95 14.76 20.20
C GLU A 194 8.57 13.65 19.34
N GLY A 195 9.58 13.91 18.50
CA GLY A 195 10.38 12.86 17.83
C GLY A 195 9.60 11.76 17.09
N GLY A 196 8.33 12.03 16.71
CA GLY A 196 7.38 11.03 16.22
C GLY A 196 7.40 10.84 14.70
N GLU A 197 6.85 9.69 14.25
CA GLU A 197 6.54 9.45 12.84
C GLU A 197 5.46 10.45 12.38
N LYS A 198 5.80 11.32 11.42
CA LYS A 198 4.82 12.20 10.78
C LYS A 198 4.22 11.49 9.58
N ALA A 199 2.91 11.67 9.40
CA ALA A 199 2.17 11.15 8.27
C ALA A 199 1.47 12.28 7.51
N LEU A 200 1.62 12.24 6.18
CA LEU A 200 0.96 13.14 5.26
C LEU A 200 0.04 12.36 4.33
N ILE A 201 -1.17 12.87 4.09
CA ILE A 201 -2.08 12.32 3.07
C ILE A 201 -2.12 13.29 1.90
N SER A 202 -1.52 12.88 0.78
CA SER A 202 -1.55 13.66 -0.46
C SER A 202 -2.82 13.35 -1.23
N ILE A 203 -3.54 14.39 -1.64
CA ILE A 203 -4.74 14.30 -2.47
C ILE A 203 -4.50 15.02 -3.78
N VAL A 204 -4.60 14.26 -4.87
CA VAL A 204 -4.09 14.69 -6.18
C VAL A 204 -5.17 14.58 -7.25
N GLY A 205 -5.44 15.69 -7.94
CA GLY A 205 -6.37 15.76 -9.06
C GLY A 205 -7.80 15.38 -8.65
N GLY A 206 -8.45 14.56 -9.46
CA GLY A 206 -9.87 14.22 -9.33
C GLY A 206 -10.74 15.08 -10.21
N THR A 207 -12.03 15.10 -9.90
CA THR A 207 -13.03 15.90 -10.63
C THR A 207 -13.85 16.73 -9.66
N ASN A 208 -14.20 17.95 -10.09
CA ASN A 208 -15.22 18.79 -9.48
C ASN A 208 -16.12 19.32 -10.59
N ASP A 209 -17.44 19.22 -10.43
CA ASP A 209 -18.43 19.61 -11.44
C ASP A 209 -18.12 19.06 -12.84
N SER A 210 -17.80 17.76 -12.90
CA SER A 210 -17.38 17.04 -14.12
C SER A 210 -16.08 17.53 -14.78
N THR A 211 -15.41 18.53 -14.22
CA THR A 211 -14.15 19.05 -14.71
C THR A 211 -12.98 18.34 -14.03
N SER A 212 -12.00 17.91 -14.82
CA SER A 212 -10.77 17.30 -14.28
C SER A 212 -9.89 18.37 -13.62
N LEU A 213 -9.38 18.07 -12.43
CA LEU A 213 -8.58 19.00 -11.63
C LEU A 213 -7.07 18.77 -11.84
N SER A 214 -6.30 19.85 -11.84
CA SER A 214 -4.84 19.82 -11.63
C SER A 214 -4.45 20.09 -10.17
N SER A 215 -5.36 20.64 -9.37
CA SER A 215 -5.07 21.04 -7.99
C SER A 215 -4.70 19.85 -7.11
N CYS A 216 -3.73 20.10 -6.23
CA CYS A 216 -3.22 19.13 -5.28
C CYS A 216 -3.22 19.72 -3.87
N GLU A 217 -3.56 18.90 -2.88
CA GLU A 217 -3.58 19.28 -1.47
C GLU A 217 -2.90 18.19 -0.67
N VAL A 218 -2.25 18.56 0.43
CA VAL A 218 -1.67 17.61 1.38
C VAL A 218 -2.18 17.90 2.78
N TYR A 219 -2.56 16.84 3.47
CA TYR A 219 -3.05 16.91 4.82
C TYR A 219 -1.97 16.47 5.79
N ASP A 220 -1.61 17.37 6.71
CA ASP A 220 -0.77 17.06 7.85
C ASP A 220 -1.65 16.51 8.97
N VAL A 221 -1.53 15.19 9.21
CA VAL A 221 -2.38 14.47 10.16
C VAL A 221 -2.14 14.96 11.60
N SER A 222 -0.89 15.28 11.94
CA SER A 222 -0.51 15.74 13.28
C SER A 222 -1.10 17.10 13.61
N GLN A 223 -1.19 17.98 12.61
CA GLN A 223 -1.69 19.35 12.78
C GLN A 223 -3.17 19.53 12.42
N ASP A 224 -3.84 18.48 11.96
CA ASP A 224 -5.20 18.52 11.40
C ASP A 224 -5.37 19.66 10.39
N ARG A 225 -4.41 19.80 9.46
CA ARG A 225 -4.33 20.97 8.57
C ARG A 225 -3.98 20.60 7.14
N TRP A 226 -4.72 21.22 6.21
CA TRP A 226 -4.46 21.15 4.78
C TRP A 226 -3.48 22.24 4.34
N TYR A 227 -2.68 21.88 3.33
CA TYR A 227 -1.80 22.78 2.63
C TYR A 227 -1.94 22.56 1.13
N LYS A 228 -1.89 23.64 0.37
CA LYS A 228 -1.86 23.57 -1.09
C LYS A 228 -0.48 23.07 -1.55
N LEU A 229 -0.46 22.11 -2.45
CA LEU A 229 0.73 21.72 -3.20
C LEU A 229 0.71 22.39 -4.59
N PRO A 230 1.86 22.51 -5.27
CA PRO A 230 1.88 22.90 -6.68
C PRO A 230 0.93 22.04 -7.51
N ASP A 231 0.22 22.67 -8.44
CA ASP A 231 -0.75 21.98 -9.30
C ASP A 231 -0.03 21.00 -10.25
N LEU A 232 -0.70 19.95 -10.67
CA LEU A 232 -0.19 19.01 -11.68
C LEU A 232 0.06 19.72 -13.03
N PRO A 233 1.09 19.32 -13.79
CA PRO A 233 1.35 19.87 -15.13
C PRO A 233 0.20 19.63 -16.13
N GLU A 234 -0.57 18.56 -15.93
CA GLU A 234 -1.75 18.22 -16.71
C GLU A 234 -2.86 17.78 -15.74
N ARG A 235 -4.08 18.26 -15.93
CA ARG A 235 -5.24 17.88 -15.10
C ARG A 235 -5.53 16.38 -15.21
N ARG A 236 -5.94 15.76 -14.10
CA ARG A 236 -6.18 14.30 -14.03
C ARG A 236 -7.47 14.00 -13.26
N GLY A 237 -8.51 13.54 -13.95
CA GLY A 237 -9.69 12.91 -13.35
C GLY A 237 -9.58 11.38 -13.35
N GLY A 238 -9.84 10.74 -12.21
CA GLY A 238 -9.61 9.31 -12.00
C GLY A 238 -8.14 8.86 -12.07
N PRO A 239 -7.13 9.60 -11.57
CA PRO A 239 -5.78 9.06 -11.41
C PRO A 239 -5.74 8.04 -10.25
N ALA A 240 -4.66 7.29 -10.16
CA ALA A 240 -4.27 6.57 -8.95
C ALA A 240 -2.98 7.15 -8.36
N ALA A 241 -2.75 6.98 -7.07
CA ALA A 241 -1.48 7.36 -6.45
C ALA A 241 -1.04 6.30 -5.44
N ALA A 242 0.27 6.19 -5.27
CA ALA A 242 0.87 5.32 -4.28
C ALA A 242 2.26 5.85 -3.88
N SER A 243 2.66 5.47 -2.69
CA SER A 243 3.99 5.69 -2.10
C SER A 243 4.50 4.33 -1.64
N LEU A 244 5.83 4.17 -1.66
CA LEU A 244 6.45 3.03 -0.98
C LEU A 244 6.68 3.40 0.49
N PRO A 245 6.48 2.48 1.44
CA PRO A 245 6.86 2.73 2.82
C PRO A 245 8.36 3.04 2.94
N GLY A 246 8.70 3.98 3.82
CA GLY A 246 10.05 4.54 3.94
C GLY A 246 10.49 5.45 2.78
N ASP A 247 9.75 5.52 1.67
CA ASP A 247 10.02 6.45 0.57
C ASP A 247 9.22 7.75 0.74
N SER A 248 9.90 8.88 0.57
CA SER A 248 9.28 10.20 0.56
C SER A 248 8.51 10.52 -0.73
N ARG A 249 8.58 9.66 -1.75
CA ARG A 249 7.99 9.90 -3.07
C ARG A 249 6.52 9.51 -3.13
N VAL A 250 5.74 10.38 -3.77
CA VAL A 250 4.36 10.08 -4.21
C VAL A 250 4.36 9.94 -5.72
N PHE A 251 3.86 8.83 -6.22
CA PHE A 251 3.69 8.57 -7.64
C PHE A 251 2.22 8.68 -8.04
N VAL A 252 1.94 9.34 -9.16
CA VAL A 252 0.58 9.60 -9.66
C VAL A 252 0.48 9.05 -11.08
N PHE A 253 -0.45 8.12 -11.26
CA PHE A 253 -0.57 7.29 -12.46
C PHE A 253 -1.84 7.67 -13.23
N GLY A 254 -1.67 7.92 -14.53
CA GLY A 254 -2.77 8.03 -15.49
C GLY A 254 -3.85 9.05 -15.14
N GLY A 255 -5.11 8.67 -15.38
CA GLY A 255 -6.27 9.55 -15.30
C GLY A 255 -6.71 10.04 -16.67
N CYS A 256 -7.58 11.05 -16.68
CA CYS A 256 -8.06 11.69 -17.89
C CYS A 256 -7.97 13.20 -17.75
N ASN A 257 -7.53 13.89 -18.80
CA ASN A 257 -7.49 15.34 -18.81
C ASN A 257 -8.80 15.96 -19.33
N GLY A 258 -9.92 15.24 -19.37
CA GLY A 258 -11.17 15.71 -19.98
C GLY A 258 -11.21 15.65 -21.52
N SER A 259 -10.09 15.41 -22.19
CA SER A 259 -10.04 15.20 -23.65
C SER A 259 -9.50 13.82 -24.03
N ARG A 260 -8.50 13.31 -23.29
CA ARG A 260 -7.89 12.00 -23.49
C ARG A 260 -7.58 11.31 -22.18
N TRP A 261 -7.44 9.99 -22.23
CA TRP A 261 -6.82 9.22 -21.16
C TRP A 261 -5.32 9.44 -21.15
N LEU A 262 -4.71 9.25 -19.99
CA LEU A 262 -3.30 9.51 -19.76
C LEU A 262 -2.59 8.19 -19.39
N ASP A 263 -1.42 8.00 -19.97
CA ASP A 263 -0.39 7.01 -19.64
C ASP A 263 0.78 7.64 -18.88
N SER A 264 0.81 8.98 -18.80
CA SER A 264 1.85 9.74 -18.11
C SER A 264 1.83 9.44 -16.60
N VAL A 265 3.03 9.43 -16.02
CA VAL A 265 3.25 9.23 -14.59
C VAL A 265 4.13 10.37 -14.10
N VAL A 266 3.73 10.99 -13.00
CA VAL A 266 4.50 12.04 -12.34
C VAL A 266 4.77 11.67 -10.89
N CYS A 267 5.85 12.18 -10.34
CA CYS A 267 6.17 12.04 -8.93
C CYS A 267 6.63 13.34 -8.29
N CYS A 268 6.38 13.46 -6.99
CA CYS A 268 6.95 14.51 -6.14
C CYS A 268 7.60 13.88 -4.90
N GLN A 269 8.39 14.66 -4.16
CA GLN A 269 9.02 14.25 -2.90
C GLN A 269 8.47 15.08 -1.74
N LEU A 270 7.93 14.40 -0.73
CA LEU A 270 7.43 15.00 0.50
C LEU A 270 8.35 14.62 1.67
N ARG A 271 9.50 15.28 1.75
CA ARG A 271 10.47 15.17 2.86
C ARG A 271 10.17 16.20 3.94
N ALA A 272 10.95 16.26 5.01
CA ALA A 272 10.76 17.25 6.08
C ALA A 272 10.63 18.70 5.59
N ASP A 273 11.32 19.06 4.51
CA ASP A 273 11.34 20.40 3.88
C ASP A 273 10.29 20.59 2.76
N TRP A 274 9.27 19.73 2.70
CA TRP A 274 8.28 19.74 1.63
C TRP A 274 7.52 21.08 1.55
N ARG A 275 7.36 21.78 2.67
CA ARG A 275 6.63 23.05 2.74
C ARG A 275 7.39 24.18 2.07
N GLU A 276 8.67 24.35 2.41
CA GLU A 276 9.49 25.38 1.77
C GLU A 276 9.60 25.11 0.27
N LYS A 277 9.82 23.84 -0.12
CA LYS A 277 9.87 23.45 -1.53
C LYS A 277 8.56 23.71 -2.26
N ALA A 278 7.42 23.33 -1.68
CA ALA A 278 6.11 23.55 -2.29
C ALA A 278 5.77 25.03 -2.44
N ALA A 279 6.27 25.91 -1.56
CA ALA A 279 6.02 27.34 -1.60
C ALA A 279 6.75 28.07 -2.73
N ILE A 280 7.91 27.57 -3.16
CA ILE A 280 8.76 28.23 -4.17
C ILE A 280 8.82 27.49 -5.52
N ALA A 281 8.46 26.20 -5.57
CA ALA A 281 8.57 25.40 -6.77
C ALA A 281 7.46 25.71 -7.79
N SER A 282 7.84 25.73 -9.07
CA SER A 282 6.85 25.69 -10.15
C SER A 282 6.20 24.30 -10.24
N SER A 283 5.07 24.21 -10.97
CA SER A 283 4.39 22.92 -11.23
C SER A 283 5.35 21.88 -11.83
N THR A 284 6.19 22.27 -12.78
CA THR A 284 7.10 21.37 -13.48
C THR A 284 8.30 20.95 -12.62
N ASP A 285 8.78 21.83 -11.74
CA ASP A 285 9.89 21.51 -10.83
C ASP A 285 9.46 20.56 -9.71
N PHE A 286 8.22 20.73 -9.23
CA PHE A 286 7.66 19.91 -8.16
C PHE A 286 7.20 18.53 -8.65
N TRP A 287 6.55 18.47 -9.82
CA TRP A 287 6.05 17.24 -10.41
C TRP A 287 6.94 16.75 -11.55
N GLN A 288 7.82 15.82 -11.23
CA GLN A 288 8.78 15.26 -12.17
C GLN A 288 8.17 14.10 -12.95
N SER A 289 8.40 14.06 -14.27
CA SER A 289 7.94 12.96 -15.12
C SER A 289 8.81 11.71 -14.94
N VAL A 290 8.18 10.56 -14.79
CA VAL A 290 8.84 9.24 -14.72
C VAL A 290 8.36 8.33 -15.87
N ALA A 291 8.83 7.09 -15.91
CA ALA A 291 8.49 6.14 -16.97
C ALA A 291 6.97 5.99 -17.10
N ARG A 292 6.47 6.13 -18.33
CA ARG A 292 5.05 6.10 -18.66
C ARG A 292 4.52 4.67 -18.62
N MET A 293 3.23 4.52 -18.31
CA MET A 293 2.52 3.26 -18.47
C MET A 293 2.43 2.89 -19.96
N ARG A 294 2.19 1.62 -20.28
CA ARG A 294 2.00 1.21 -21.69
C ARG A 294 0.63 1.62 -22.24
N THR A 295 -0.38 1.64 -21.37
CA THR A 295 -1.77 1.89 -21.75
C THR A 295 -2.32 3.10 -21.00
N ALA A 296 -2.77 4.10 -21.76
CA ALA A 296 -3.44 5.28 -21.22
C ALA A 296 -4.82 4.90 -20.66
N ARG A 297 -5.10 5.27 -19.41
CA ARG A 297 -6.33 4.86 -18.71
C ARG A 297 -6.66 5.73 -17.50
N ARG A 298 -7.94 5.76 -17.12
CA ARG A 298 -8.47 6.41 -15.91
C ARG A 298 -9.19 5.40 -15.02
N GLY A 299 -9.45 5.74 -13.75
CA GLY A 299 -10.15 4.87 -12.81
C GLY A 299 -9.39 3.59 -12.50
N LEU A 300 -8.07 3.62 -12.67
CA LEU A 300 -7.15 2.56 -12.27
C LEU A 300 -6.93 2.58 -10.75
N ALA A 301 -6.38 1.49 -10.21
CA ALA A 301 -5.95 1.40 -8.83
C ALA A 301 -4.44 1.19 -8.75
N ALA A 302 -3.80 1.74 -7.72
CA ALA A 302 -2.37 1.56 -7.44
C ALA A 302 -2.16 1.21 -5.97
N THR A 303 -1.27 0.28 -5.68
CA THR A 303 -0.92 -0.08 -4.29
C THR A 303 0.52 -0.56 -4.19
N HIS A 304 1.15 -0.34 -3.04
CA HIS A 304 2.48 -0.89 -2.77
C HIS A 304 2.40 -2.40 -2.57
N PHE A 305 3.27 -3.15 -3.25
CA PHE A 305 3.46 -4.57 -2.98
C PHE A 305 4.93 -4.96 -3.18
N ARG A 306 5.58 -5.42 -2.09
CA ARG A 306 6.96 -5.94 -2.08
C ARG A 306 7.99 -4.96 -2.68
N GLY A 307 8.01 -3.73 -2.17
CA GLY A 307 8.96 -2.68 -2.59
C GLY A 307 8.71 -2.12 -4.00
N LYS A 308 7.57 -2.46 -4.61
CA LYS A 308 7.16 -2.00 -5.94
C LYS A 308 5.71 -1.53 -5.89
N ILE A 309 5.24 -0.88 -6.96
CA ILE A 309 3.86 -0.39 -7.03
C ILE A 309 3.11 -1.20 -8.09
N LEU A 310 2.08 -1.93 -7.67
CA LEU A 310 1.19 -2.65 -8.57
C LEU A 310 0.08 -1.70 -9.03
N VAL A 311 -0.10 -1.59 -10.34
CA VAL A 311 -1.11 -0.72 -10.97
C VAL A 311 -2.01 -1.58 -11.85
N ALA A 312 -3.31 -1.58 -11.57
CA ALA A 312 -4.25 -2.49 -12.21
C ALA A 312 -5.51 -1.81 -12.73
N GLY A 313 -6.07 -2.41 -13.78
CA GLY A 313 -7.33 -2.06 -14.40
C GLY A 313 -7.39 -0.63 -14.92
N GLY A 314 -8.59 -0.08 -14.92
CA GLY A 314 -8.93 1.23 -15.45
C GLY A 314 -9.87 1.13 -16.64
N TRP A 315 -10.12 2.27 -17.26
CA TRP A 315 -11.02 2.44 -18.38
C TRP A 315 -10.37 3.31 -19.45
N ASN A 316 -10.52 2.92 -20.71
CA ASN A 316 -10.15 3.70 -21.88
C ASN A 316 -11.17 3.54 -23.03
N GLU A 317 -10.78 3.83 -24.27
CA GLU A 317 -11.65 3.71 -25.45
C GLU A 317 -12.12 2.27 -25.73
N GLN A 318 -11.35 1.26 -25.30
CA GLN A 318 -11.73 -0.16 -25.43
C GLN A 318 -12.68 -0.63 -24.32
N GLY A 319 -12.97 0.22 -23.33
CA GLY A 319 -13.83 -0.10 -22.18
C GLY A 319 -13.03 -0.37 -20.91
N ALA A 320 -13.57 -1.21 -20.03
CA ALA A 320 -12.90 -1.62 -18.80
C ALA A 320 -11.72 -2.54 -19.12
N LEU A 321 -10.63 -2.41 -18.35
CA LEU A 321 -9.38 -3.12 -18.59
C LEU A 321 -9.09 -4.10 -17.45
N SER A 322 -8.48 -5.24 -17.77
CA SER A 322 -7.98 -6.22 -16.81
C SER A 322 -6.45 -6.18 -16.65
N ILE A 323 -5.78 -5.26 -17.34
CA ILE A 323 -4.31 -5.18 -17.35
C ILE A 323 -3.74 -4.92 -15.96
N VAL A 324 -2.59 -5.52 -15.68
CA VAL A 324 -1.84 -5.34 -14.42
C VAL A 324 -0.39 -5.11 -14.77
N GLU A 325 0.17 -4.02 -14.27
CA GLU A 325 1.55 -3.64 -14.47
C GLU A 325 2.22 -3.37 -13.12
N LEU A 326 3.48 -3.77 -13.00
CA LEU A 326 4.30 -3.55 -11.83
C LEU A 326 5.32 -2.46 -12.12
N PHE A 327 5.23 -1.37 -11.39
CA PHE A 327 6.17 -0.26 -11.46
C PHE A 327 7.27 -0.43 -10.44
N SER A 328 8.51 -0.47 -10.91
CA SER A 328 9.71 -0.34 -10.10
C SER A 328 10.09 1.15 -10.10
N PRO A 329 9.99 1.87 -8.97
CA PRO A 329 10.29 3.29 -8.92
C PRO A 329 11.72 3.64 -9.36
N PRO A 330 11.98 4.91 -9.72
CA PRO A 330 13.31 5.34 -10.12
C PRO A 330 14.39 5.04 -9.09
N ASP A 331 15.55 4.58 -9.55
CA ASP A 331 16.77 4.41 -8.77
C ASP A 331 18.00 4.82 -9.58
N ALA A 332 19.22 4.58 -9.06
CA ALA A 332 20.45 4.95 -9.74
C ALA A 332 20.68 4.21 -11.07
N ALA A 333 20.17 2.97 -11.21
CA ALA A 333 20.32 2.17 -12.43
C ALA A 333 19.24 2.50 -13.47
N CYS A 334 18.03 2.78 -13.00
CA CYS A 334 16.84 3.09 -13.78
C CYS A 334 16.28 4.45 -13.34
N PRO A 335 16.84 5.58 -13.79
CA PRO A 335 16.51 6.93 -13.28
C PRO A 335 15.09 7.42 -13.60
N ARG A 336 14.35 6.70 -14.46
CA ARG A 336 12.92 6.95 -14.72
C ARG A 336 12.01 5.87 -14.16
N GLY A 337 12.55 4.82 -13.53
CA GLY A 337 11.80 3.62 -13.16
C GLY A 337 11.55 2.69 -14.34
N GLN A 338 10.98 1.53 -14.05
CA GLN A 338 10.75 0.46 -15.03
C GLN A 338 9.38 -0.18 -14.82
N TRP A 339 8.75 -0.58 -15.91
CA TRP A 339 7.49 -1.33 -15.92
C TRP A 339 7.72 -2.81 -16.24
N THR A 340 6.96 -3.67 -15.58
CA THR A 340 6.88 -5.10 -15.87
C THR A 340 5.42 -5.50 -15.97
N GLU A 341 5.03 -6.11 -17.09
CA GLU A 341 3.68 -6.63 -17.25
C GLU A 341 3.49 -7.89 -16.41
N LEU A 342 2.35 -8.00 -15.71
CA LEU A 342 1.98 -9.15 -14.90
C LEU A 342 0.75 -9.84 -15.50
N ALA A 343 0.36 -10.98 -14.92
CA ALA A 343 -0.89 -11.65 -15.29
C ALA A 343 -2.08 -10.68 -15.12
N ALA A 344 -2.90 -10.61 -16.17
CA ALA A 344 -4.13 -9.82 -16.16
C ALA A 344 -5.15 -10.38 -15.14
N MET A 345 -5.98 -9.50 -14.59
CA MET A 345 -7.15 -9.88 -13.82
C MET A 345 -8.10 -10.72 -14.68
N ARG A 346 -8.90 -11.57 -14.05
CA ARG A 346 -9.93 -12.36 -14.75
C ARG A 346 -11.05 -11.47 -15.24
N GLU A 347 -11.45 -10.49 -14.44
CA GLU A 347 -12.47 -9.52 -14.79
C GLU A 347 -11.85 -8.14 -15.04
N PRO A 348 -12.29 -7.41 -16.07
CA PRO A 348 -11.90 -6.02 -16.24
C PRO A 348 -12.55 -5.13 -15.16
N ARG A 349 -11.77 -4.21 -14.59
CA ARG A 349 -12.17 -3.40 -13.42
C ARG A 349 -11.82 -1.93 -13.59
N TRP A 350 -12.63 -1.05 -13.02
CA TRP A 350 -12.40 0.40 -12.98
C TRP A 350 -13.09 1.00 -11.75
N TYR A 351 -12.55 2.07 -11.16
CA TYR A 351 -13.00 2.63 -9.87
C TYR A 351 -13.21 1.56 -8.79
N PHE A 352 -12.21 0.67 -8.68
CA PHE A 352 -12.13 -0.41 -7.72
C PHE A 352 -10.95 -0.16 -6.77
N THR A 353 -10.79 -0.99 -5.74
CA THR A 353 -9.68 -0.86 -4.78
C THR A 353 -8.75 -2.06 -4.85
N LEU A 354 -7.45 -1.80 -4.71
CA LEU A 354 -6.44 -2.83 -4.48
C LEU A 354 -6.07 -2.83 -3.00
N LEU A 355 -6.09 -4.00 -2.38
CA LEU A 355 -5.77 -4.17 -0.97
C LEU A 355 -4.65 -5.19 -0.82
N THR A 356 -3.55 -4.79 -0.21
CA THR A 356 -2.37 -5.65 -0.02
C THR A 356 -2.39 -6.36 1.31
N SER A 357 -2.15 -7.67 1.27
CA SER A 357 -1.74 -8.51 2.39
C SER A 357 -0.23 -8.80 2.27
N ALA A 358 0.35 -9.49 3.26
CA ALA A 358 1.75 -9.91 3.22
C ALA A 358 2.06 -10.87 2.04
N ASP A 359 1.08 -11.65 1.62
CA ASP A 359 1.20 -12.79 0.70
C ASP A 359 0.23 -12.74 -0.50
N ALA A 360 -0.58 -11.70 -0.60
CA ALA A 360 -1.58 -11.56 -1.64
C ALA A 360 -1.94 -10.09 -1.91
N VAL A 361 -2.51 -9.83 -3.09
CA VAL A 361 -3.17 -8.56 -3.40
C VAL A 361 -4.62 -8.86 -3.80
N PHE A 362 -5.58 -8.19 -3.17
CA PHE A 362 -6.99 -8.32 -3.50
C PHE A 362 -7.43 -7.17 -4.40
N ALA A 363 -8.13 -7.48 -5.49
CA ALA A 363 -8.90 -6.52 -6.27
C ALA A 363 -10.36 -6.62 -5.86
N LEU A 364 -10.89 -5.54 -5.28
CA LEU A 364 -12.21 -5.51 -4.66
C LEU A 364 -13.11 -4.47 -5.33
N GLY A 365 -14.33 -4.88 -5.67
CA GLY A 365 -15.39 -4.00 -6.15
C GLY A 365 -15.65 -4.10 -7.65
N SER A 366 -15.82 -2.94 -8.29
CA SER A 366 -16.44 -2.82 -9.61
C SER A 366 -15.71 -3.61 -10.72
N SER A 367 -16.48 -4.50 -11.35
CA SER A 367 -16.22 -5.14 -12.63
C SER A 367 -17.39 -4.90 -13.59
N SER A 368 -17.27 -5.27 -14.87
CA SER A 368 -18.33 -5.12 -15.87
C SER A 368 -19.60 -5.92 -15.49
N GLY A 369 -20.52 -5.30 -14.74
CA GLY A 369 -21.83 -5.86 -14.37
C GLY A 369 -22.02 -6.16 -12.88
N SER A 370 -20.99 -6.04 -12.04
CA SER A 370 -21.11 -6.23 -10.59
C SER A 370 -20.18 -5.30 -9.81
N GLU A 371 -20.64 -4.80 -8.66
CA GLU A 371 -19.91 -3.84 -7.84
C GLU A 371 -19.30 -4.43 -6.56
N ASN A 372 -19.43 -5.75 -6.32
CA ASN A 372 -18.96 -6.40 -5.09
C ASN A 372 -18.07 -7.64 -5.33
N THR A 373 -17.49 -7.77 -6.52
CA THR A 373 -16.63 -8.91 -6.86
C THR A 373 -15.27 -8.84 -6.19
N VAL A 374 -14.66 -10.01 -5.96
CA VAL A 374 -13.35 -10.15 -5.33
C VAL A 374 -12.47 -11.05 -6.19
N GLU A 375 -11.26 -10.57 -6.51
CA GLU A 375 -10.18 -11.39 -7.05
C GLU A 375 -8.94 -11.29 -6.18
N VAL A 376 -8.17 -12.36 -6.10
CA VAL A 376 -6.92 -12.42 -5.35
C VAL A 376 -5.76 -12.79 -6.26
N PHE A 377 -4.72 -11.95 -6.24
CA PHE A 377 -3.44 -12.19 -6.86
C PHE A 377 -2.53 -12.90 -5.85
N THR A 378 -2.16 -14.14 -6.13
CA THR A 378 -1.37 -14.97 -5.22
C THR A 378 -0.40 -15.88 -5.98
N ALA A 379 0.58 -16.41 -5.24
CA ALA A 379 1.55 -17.36 -5.78
C ALA A 379 0.87 -18.71 -6.14
N PRO A 380 1.39 -19.45 -7.13
CA PRO A 380 0.93 -20.80 -7.42
C PRO A 380 1.03 -21.73 -6.20
N LYS A 381 0.04 -22.61 -5.99
CA LYS A 381 0.08 -23.64 -4.94
C LYS A 381 1.32 -24.51 -5.09
N GLY A 382 2.07 -24.72 -4.00
CA GLY A 382 3.31 -25.51 -3.97
C GLY A 382 4.59 -24.75 -4.39
N SER A 383 4.48 -23.49 -4.82
CA SER A 383 5.65 -22.66 -5.08
C SER A 383 6.14 -22.03 -3.77
N LEU A 384 7.21 -22.59 -3.19
CA LEU A 384 8.04 -21.90 -2.20
C LEU A 384 8.86 -20.78 -2.87
N GLY A 385 8.18 -19.80 -3.47
CA GLY A 385 8.79 -18.56 -3.98
C GLY A 385 10.05 -18.74 -4.82
N PHE A 386 10.12 -19.80 -5.64
CA PHE A 386 11.29 -20.08 -6.46
C PHE A 386 11.35 -19.14 -7.68
N GLY A 387 12.38 -18.29 -7.73
CA GLY A 387 13.06 -17.79 -8.93
C GLY A 387 12.32 -16.87 -9.92
N ASN A 388 11.01 -16.97 -10.10
CA ASN A 388 10.30 -16.38 -11.26
C ASN A 388 9.53 -15.08 -10.97
N GLY A 389 9.84 -14.39 -9.87
CA GLY A 389 9.23 -13.11 -9.50
C GLY A 389 7.69 -13.14 -9.46
N LEU A 390 7.07 -11.96 -9.44
CA LEU A 390 5.61 -11.80 -9.49
C LEU A 390 4.98 -12.22 -10.84
N ILE A 391 5.79 -12.55 -11.85
CA ILE A 391 5.32 -12.92 -13.19
C ILE A 391 4.61 -14.29 -13.17
N SER A 392 5.02 -15.17 -12.27
CA SER A 392 4.41 -16.51 -12.08
C SER A 392 3.09 -16.50 -11.30
N TRP A 393 2.71 -15.37 -10.73
CA TRP A 393 1.51 -15.25 -9.90
C TRP A 393 0.26 -15.18 -10.77
N THR A 394 -0.88 -15.58 -10.20
CA THR A 394 -2.14 -15.66 -10.94
C THR A 394 -3.28 -15.04 -10.16
N TRP A 395 -4.29 -14.58 -10.89
CA TRP A 395 -5.54 -14.09 -10.32
C TRP A 395 -6.55 -15.23 -10.18
N LEU A 396 -7.15 -15.32 -9.00
CA LEU A 396 -8.21 -16.26 -8.67
C LEU A 396 -9.46 -15.49 -8.25
N SER A 397 -10.61 -15.84 -8.83
CA SER A 397 -11.90 -15.32 -8.37
C SER A 397 -12.25 -15.88 -7.00
N ARG A 398 -12.79 -15.04 -6.13
CA ARG A 398 -13.37 -15.41 -4.84
C ARG A 398 -14.86 -15.11 -4.82
N HIS A 399 -15.54 -15.64 -3.80
CA HIS A 399 -16.94 -15.28 -3.57
C HIS A 399 -17.06 -13.76 -3.36
N PRO A 400 -18.07 -13.11 -3.97
CA PRO A 400 -18.37 -11.72 -3.70
C PRO A 400 -18.63 -11.48 -2.22
N VAL A 401 -18.44 -10.24 -1.76
CA VAL A 401 -18.87 -9.85 -0.41
C VAL A 401 -20.41 -9.77 -0.43
N GLU A 402 -21.09 -10.80 0.09
CA GLU A 402 -22.54 -10.97 -0.08
C GLU A 402 -23.34 -9.85 0.58
N THR A 403 -22.90 -9.39 1.75
CA THR A 403 -23.51 -8.32 2.54
C THR A 403 -23.52 -6.98 1.81
N LEU A 404 -22.50 -6.71 0.98
CA LEU A 404 -22.41 -5.47 0.21
C LEU A 404 -22.96 -5.66 -1.20
N SER A 405 -23.79 -4.72 -1.64
CA SER A 405 -24.15 -4.56 -3.07
C SER A 405 -23.03 -3.89 -3.86
N ARG A 406 -22.27 -3.01 -3.20
CA ARG A 406 -21.16 -2.25 -3.80
C ARG A 406 -20.01 -2.12 -2.81
N ILE A 407 -18.79 -2.44 -3.24
CA ILE A 407 -17.56 -2.11 -2.52
C ILE A 407 -17.02 -0.79 -3.06
N ALA A 408 -16.74 0.15 -2.17
CA ALA A 408 -16.26 1.49 -2.51
C ALA A 408 -14.83 1.76 -2.04
N GLY A 409 -14.36 1.02 -1.03
CA GLY A 409 -13.03 1.17 -0.49
C GLY A 409 -12.63 -0.02 0.34
N ALA A 410 -11.33 -0.15 0.59
CA ALA A 410 -10.80 -1.12 1.52
C ALA A 410 -9.52 -0.62 2.17
N ALA A 411 -9.22 -1.14 3.34
CA ALA A 411 -8.04 -0.79 4.12
C ALA A 411 -7.52 -2.02 4.87
N SER A 412 -6.21 -2.08 5.11
CA SER A 412 -5.58 -3.11 5.93
C SER A 412 -4.93 -2.44 7.12
N ILE A 413 -5.30 -2.85 8.32
CA ILE A 413 -4.69 -2.35 9.56
C ILE A 413 -4.07 -3.52 10.31
N ARG A 414 -2.85 -3.29 10.79
CA ARG A 414 -2.21 -4.14 11.78
C ARG A 414 -2.56 -3.55 13.14
N MET A 415 -3.44 -4.23 13.88
CA MET A 415 -3.77 -3.88 15.27
C MET A 415 -2.78 -4.49 16.25
#